data_AF-C8CAB6-F1
#
_entry.id   AF-C8CAB6-F1
#
_cell.length_a   1.000
_cell.length_b   1.000
_cell.length_c   1.000
_cell.angle_alpha   90.00
_cell.angle_beta   90.00
_cell.angle_gamma   90.00
#
_symmetry.space_group_name_H-M   'P 1'
#
loop_
_entity.id
_entity.type
_entity.pdbx_description
1 polymer ?
#
loop_
_entity_poly.entity_id
_entity_poly.type
_entity_poly.pdbx_seq_one_letter_code
_entity_poly.pdbx_strand_id
1 'polypeptide(L)'
;VGDSLALARKAIEVDADIIVLAGVHFMAETAKLLNPEKTVLIPDLGAGCSLADSITPEDIALLRQAHPGVPIVTYVNTSAAVKAASDICCTSGNAKQVVESLGVPKVLMIPDEYLARNVARETNVEIIAWHGHCEVHELFTAEDVRQLRENHPGVTVLAHPECPPEVVAEADFAGSTAVMSDYVGRQKPARVVLLTECSMS
;
A
#
# COMPACT_ATOMS: atom_id res chain seq x y z
N VAL A 1 -1.88 16.25 -5.86
CA VAL A 1 -1.65 14.86 -6.28
C VAL A 1 -0.68 14.24 -5.27
N GLY A 2 -0.89 12.99 -4.87
CA GLY A 2 -0.09 12.30 -3.86
C GLY A 2 -0.59 10.87 -3.65
N ASP A 3 0.13 10.08 -2.87
CA ASP A 3 -0.28 8.72 -2.50
C ASP A 3 -1.44 8.72 -1.48
N SER A 4 -1.95 7.52 -1.15
CA SER A 4 -3.09 7.34 -0.23
C SER A 4 -2.90 8.07 1.11
N LEU A 5 -1.69 8.02 1.68
CA LEU A 5 -1.37 8.66 2.96
C LEU A 5 -1.31 10.18 2.83
N ALA A 6 -0.65 10.68 1.80
CA ALA A 6 -0.53 12.10 1.53
C ALA A 6 -1.90 12.74 1.29
N LEU A 7 -2.79 12.07 0.54
CA LEU A 7 -4.15 12.52 0.31
C LEU A 7 -4.98 12.52 1.60
N ALA A 8 -4.89 11.45 2.40
CA ALA A 8 -5.58 11.35 3.68
C ALA A 8 -5.16 12.48 4.65
N ARG A 9 -3.87 12.76 4.76
CA ARG A 9 -3.34 13.88 5.58
C ARG A 9 -3.82 15.23 5.06
N LYS A 10 -3.67 15.45 3.76
CA LYS A 10 -4.04 16.74 3.14
C LYS A 10 -5.53 17.01 3.28
N ALA A 11 -6.38 15.99 3.23
CA ALA A 11 -7.83 16.13 3.42
C ALA A 11 -8.21 16.75 4.78
N ILE A 12 -7.41 16.50 5.83
CA ILE A 12 -7.62 17.07 7.17
C ILE A 12 -7.26 18.56 7.19
N GLU A 13 -6.26 18.96 6.40
CA GLU A 13 -5.74 20.33 6.36
C GLU A 13 -6.57 21.28 5.47
N VAL A 14 -7.51 20.76 4.67
CA VAL A 14 -8.31 21.62 3.77
C VAL A 14 -9.45 22.31 4.51
N ASP A 15 -9.62 23.60 4.22
CA ASP A 15 -10.75 24.41 4.73
C ASP A 15 -12.03 24.24 3.89
N ALA A 16 -11.94 23.63 2.70
CA ALA A 16 -13.10 23.46 1.82
C ALA A 16 -14.13 22.47 2.40
N ASP A 17 -15.42 22.81 2.32
CA ASP A 17 -16.52 21.98 2.80
C ASP A 17 -16.79 20.74 1.91
N ILE A 18 -16.33 20.80 0.66
CA ILE A 18 -16.52 19.76 -0.35
C ILE A 18 -15.16 19.26 -0.84
N ILE A 19 -14.94 17.95 -0.77
CA ILE A 19 -13.78 17.25 -1.31
C ILE A 19 -14.24 16.38 -2.48
N VAL A 20 -13.74 16.66 -3.68
CA VAL A 20 -13.90 15.74 -4.82
C VAL A 20 -12.67 14.84 -4.88
N LEU A 21 -12.84 13.55 -4.59
CA LEU A 21 -11.75 12.60 -4.63
C LEU A 21 -11.70 11.89 -5.98
N ALA A 22 -10.74 12.29 -6.81
CA ALA A 22 -10.39 11.59 -8.04
C ALA A 22 -9.42 10.44 -7.72
N GLY A 23 -9.99 9.32 -7.26
CA GLY A 23 -9.27 8.10 -6.90
C GLY A 23 -10.24 6.92 -6.81
N VAL A 24 -9.85 5.89 -6.06
CA VAL A 24 -10.68 4.69 -5.85
C VAL A 24 -11.54 4.79 -4.60
N HIS A 25 -12.58 3.96 -4.52
CA HIS A 25 -13.64 4.04 -3.53
C HIS A 25 -13.14 4.05 -2.07
N PHE A 26 -12.22 3.16 -1.70
CA PHE A 26 -11.71 3.12 -0.32
C PHE A 26 -10.96 4.40 0.10
N MET A 27 -10.36 5.10 -0.87
CA MET A 27 -9.70 6.37 -0.58
C MET A 27 -10.74 7.44 -0.26
N ALA A 28 -11.89 7.42 -0.95
CA ALA A 28 -13.00 8.34 -0.69
C ALA A 28 -13.61 8.07 0.68
N GLU A 29 -13.79 6.80 1.02
CA GLU A 29 -14.18 6.40 2.37
C GLU A 29 -13.18 6.89 3.42
N THR A 30 -11.87 6.73 3.18
CA THR A 30 -10.82 7.20 4.10
C THR A 30 -10.86 8.72 4.27
N ALA A 31 -11.02 9.47 3.18
CA ALA A 31 -11.17 10.93 3.25
C ALA A 31 -12.42 11.33 4.05
N LYS A 32 -13.54 10.60 3.89
CA LYS A 32 -14.77 10.84 4.63
C LYS A 32 -14.64 10.47 6.11
N LEU A 33 -13.96 9.37 6.45
CA LEU A 33 -13.68 8.98 7.84
C LEU A 33 -12.87 10.05 8.58
N LEU A 34 -11.91 10.68 7.90
CA LEU A 34 -11.09 11.75 8.46
C LEU A 34 -11.77 13.12 8.47
N ASN A 35 -12.87 13.28 7.71
CA ASN A 35 -13.60 14.54 7.57
C ASN A 35 -15.13 14.29 7.67
N PRO A 36 -15.63 13.89 8.85
CA PRO A 36 -17.02 13.44 9.01
C PRO A 36 -18.05 14.51 8.65
N GLU A 37 -17.74 15.79 8.86
CA GLU A 37 -18.65 16.91 8.56
C GLU A 37 -18.58 17.38 7.10
N LYS A 38 -17.49 17.08 6.38
CA LYS A 38 -17.31 17.51 4.98
C LYS A 38 -18.05 16.60 4.02
N THR A 39 -18.49 17.14 2.90
CA THR A 39 -19.02 16.33 1.80
C THR A 39 -17.86 15.78 0.99
N VAL A 40 -17.80 14.45 0.83
CA VAL A 40 -16.82 13.79 -0.03
C VAL A 40 -17.54 13.18 -1.22
N LEU A 41 -17.12 13.54 -2.42
CA LEU A 41 -17.67 13.06 -3.68
C LEU A 41 -16.62 12.22 -4.41
N ILE A 42 -17.05 11.07 -4.95
CA ILE A 42 -16.26 10.27 -5.88
C ILE A 42 -16.94 10.31 -7.26
N PRO A 43 -16.23 10.58 -8.37
CA PRO A 43 -16.84 10.69 -9.69
C PRO A 43 -17.50 9.39 -10.18
N ASP A 44 -16.98 8.24 -9.77
CA ASP A 44 -17.48 6.92 -10.15
C ASP A 44 -17.40 5.97 -8.96
N LEU A 45 -18.53 5.37 -8.57
CA LEU A 45 -18.59 4.37 -7.51
C LEU A 45 -18.00 3.02 -7.94
N GLY A 46 -17.87 2.78 -9.25
CA GLY A 46 -17.24 1.59 -9.81
C GLY A 46 -15.70 1.63 -9.79
N ALA A 47 -15.09 2.74 -9.34
CA ALA A 47 -13.64 2.85 -9.18
C ALA A 47 -13.15 2.00 -7.98
N GLY A 48 -13.01 0.68 -8.21
CA GLY A 48 -12.65 -0.33 -7.21
C GLY A 48 -11.16 -0.51 -7.00
N CYS A 49 -10.81 -1.54 -6.21
CA CYS A 49 -9.42 -1.94 -5.97
C CYS A 49 -9.39 -3.44 -5.63
N SER A 50 -8.66 -4.24 -6.41
CA SER A 50 -8.57 -5.70 -6.24
C SER A 50 -8.20 -6.10 -4.81
N LEU A 51 -7.29 -5.36 -4.17
CA LEU A 51 -6.90 -5.57 -2.77
C LEU A 51 -8.05 -5.30 -1.81
N ALA A 52 -8.77 -4.20 -1.99
CA ALA A 52 -9.86 -3.83 -1.10
C ALA A 52 -11.03 -4.81 -1.18
N ASP A 53 -11.26 -5.37 -2.36
CA ASP A 53 -12.31 -6.35 -2.64
C ASP A 53 -11.91 -7.77 -2.21
N SER A 54 -10.64 -8.02 -1.90
CA SER A 54 -10.12 -9.35 -1.54
C SER A 54 -10.39 -9.79 -0.10
N ILE A 55 -10.93 -8.92 0.76
CA ILE A 55 -11.15 -9.21 2.18
C ILE A 55 -12.40 -8.53 2.73
N THR A 56 -13.11 -9.22 3.62
CA THR A 56 -14.34 -8.75 4.27
C THR A 56 -14.20 -8.67 5.81
N PRO A 57 -15.08 -7.95 6.51
CA PRO A 57 -15.14 -7.99 7.98
C PRO A 57 -15.38 -9.40 8.54
N GLU A 58 -16.13 -10.23 7.82
CA GLU A 58 -16.36 -11.64 8.17
C GLU A 58 -15.07 -12.45 8.12
N ASP A 59 -14.22 -12.20 7.12
CA ASP A 59 -12.89 -12.83 7.04
C ASP A 59 -12.01 -12.42 8.22
N ILE A 60 -12.05 -11.15 8.65
CA ILE A 60 -11.36 -10.69 9.86
C ILE A 60 -11.86 -11.47 11.10
N ALA A 61 -13.17 -11.67 11.23
CA ALA A 61 -13.72 -12.43 12.34
C ALA A 61 -13.20 -13.88 12.36
N LEU A 62 -13.07 -14.51 11.18
CA LEU A 62 -12.48 -15.85 11.04
C LEU A 62 -10.97 -15.84 11.37
N LEU A 63 -10.22 -14.83 10.92
CA LEU A 63 -8.80 -14.66 11.26
C LEU A 63 -8.60 -14.53 12.78
N ARG A 64 -9.46 -13.77 13.47
CA ARG A 64 -9.41 -13.65 14.93
C ARG A 64 -9.73 -14.96 15.65
N GLN A 65 -10.59 -15.80 15.09
CA GLN A 65 -10.87 -17.14 15.63
C GLN A 65 -9.67 -18.09 15.41
N ALA A 66 -9.05 -18.04 14.23
CA ALA A 66 -7.91 -18.89 13.89
C ALA A 66 -6.61 -18.48 14.61
N HIS A 67 -6.46 -17.18 14.91
CA HIS A 67 -5.28 -16.60 15.56
C HIS A 67 -5.65 -15.73 16.78
N PRO A 68 -6.18 -16.31 17.87
CA PRO A 68 -6.59 -15.55 19.03
C PRO A 68 -5.43 -14.74 19.64
N GLY A 69 -5.66 -13.43 19.84
CA GLY A 69 -4.68 -12.53 20.46
C GLY A 69 -3.56 -12.03 19.54
N VAL A 70 -3.54 -12.42 18.25
CA VAL A 70 -2.61 -11.87 17.26
C VAL A 70 -3.20 -10.57 16.69
N PRO A 71 -2.49 -9.42 16.79
CA PRO A 71 -2.97 -8.16 16.23
C PRO A 71 -3.04 -8.20 14.70
N ILE A 72 -4.05 -7.52 14.15
CA ILE A 72 -4.29 -7.38 12.71
C ILE A 72 -3.88 -5.97 12.26
N VAL A 73 -2.80 -5.91 11.49
CA VAL A 73 -2.31 -4.72 10.78
C VAL A 73 -2.93 -4.69 9.38
N THR A 74 -3.67 -3.63 9.08
CA THR A 74 -4.45 -3.54 7.85
C THR A 74 -3.94 -2.43 6.94
N TYR A 75 -3.60 -2.79 5.72
CA TYR A 75 -3.26 -1.81 4.70
C TYR A 75 -4.49 -0.98 4.34
N VAL A 76 -4.30 0.33 4.13
CA VAL A 76 -5.39 1.27 3.82
C VAL A 76 -6.18 0.92 2.56
N ASN A 77 -5.65 0.09 1.68
CA ASN A 77 -6.31 -0.44 0.48
C ASN A 77 -7.35 -1.52 0.84
N THR A 78 -8.34 -1.12 1.66
CA THR A 78 -9.41 -1.94 2.24
C THR A 78 -10.65 -1.08 2.49
N SER A 79 -11.83 -1.66 2.60
CA SER A 79 -13.04 -0.89 2.93
C SER A 79 -13.00 -0.28 4.34
N ALA A 80 -13.81 0.75 4.58
CA ALA A 80 -14.02 1.31 5.92
C ALA A 80 -14.50 0.26 6.94
N ALA A 81 -15.33 -0.70 6.51
CA ALA A 81 -15.83 -1.77 7.36
C ALA A 81 -14.70 -2.71 7.82
N VAL A 82 -13.79 -3.07 6.90
CA VAL A 82 -12.59 -3.86 7.22
C VAL A 82 -11.70 -3.10 8.19
N LYS A 83 -11.45 -1.81 7.95
CA LYS A 83 -10.67 -0.95 8.88
C LYS A 83 -11.27 -0.93 10.29
N ALA A 84 -12.60 -0.87 10.40
CA ALA A 84 -13.29 -0.86 11.69
C ALA A 84 -13.19 -2.18 12.46
N ALA A 85 -12.99 -3.30 11.77
CA ALA A 85 -12.80 -4.62 12.38
C ALA A 85 -11.34 -4.92 12.75
N SER A 86 -10.39 -4.10 12.30
CA SER A 86 -8.95 -4.27 12.48
C SER A 86 -8.40 -3.57 13.72
N ASP A 87 -7.15 -3.89 14.09
CA ASP A 87 -6.50 -3.29 15.27
C ASP A 87 -5.76 -2.00 14.92
N ILE A 88 -5.10 -1.95 13.76
CA ILE A 88 -4.37 -0.76 13.31
C ILE A 88 -4.24 -0.71 11.79
N CYS A 89 -4.26 0.50 11.22
CA CYS A 89 -4.05 0.71 9.79
C CYS A 89 -2.59 1.07 9.47
N CYS A 90 -2.11 0.70 8.29
CA CYS A 90 -0.82 1.08 7.74
C CYS A 90 -0.92 1.45 6.25
N THR A 91 0.18 1.97 5.71
CA THR A 91 0.38 2.26 4.28
C THR A 91 1.69 1.64 3.82
N SER A 92 1.92 1.53 2.50
CA SER A 92 3.19 1.06 1.96
C SER A 92 4.40 1.88 2.44
N GLY A 93 4.19 3.16 2.79
CA GLY A 93 5.24 4.04 3.31
C GLY A 93 5.59 3.88 4.80
N ASN A 94 4.74 3.21 5.60
CA ASN A 94 4.97 3.07 7.05
C ASN A 94 4.66 1.67 7.63
N ALA A 95 4.35 0.68 6.79
CA ALA A 95 3.94 -0.66 7.24
C ALA A 95 4.92 -1.29 8.24
N LYS A 96 6.23 -1.29 7.93
CA LYS A 96 7.27 -1.78 8.84
C LYS A 96 7.23 -1.10 10.21
N GLN A 97 7.16 0.23 10.22
CA GLN A 97 7.15 1.03 11.45
C GLN A 97 5.91 0.70 12.29
N VAL A 98 4.75 0.53 11.64
CA VAL A 98 3.50 0.14 12.31
C VAL A 98 3.63 -1.26 12.93
N VAL A 99 4.12 -2.24 12.17
CA VAL A 99 4.34 -3.61 12.65
C VAL A 99 5.26 -3.63 13.86
N GLU A 100 6.41 -2.95 13.79
CA GLU A 100 7.39 -2.89 14.88
C GLU A 100 6.87 -2.15 16.11
N SER A 101 6.02 -1.14 15.92
CA SER A 101 5.47 -0.34 17.03
C SER A 101 4.56 -1.12 17.97
N LEU A 102 3.99 -2.24 17.53
CA LEU A 102 3.11 -3.06 18.36
C LEU A 102 3.86 -3.82 19.47
N GLY A 103 5.19 -3.98 19.36
CA GLY A 103 6.00 -4.63 20.39
C GLY A 103 5.66 -6.11 20.62
N VAL A 104 5.00 -6.75 19.65
CA VAL A 104 4.59 -8.16 19.70
C VAL A 104 5.47 -9.00 18.77
N PRO A 105 5.68 -10.30 19.06
CA PRO A 105 6.50 -11.16 18.21
C PRO A 105 5.81 -11.57 16.91
N LYS A 106 4.49 -11.36 16.79
CA LYS A 106 3.67 -11.87 15.69
C LYS A 106 2.50 -10.94 15.37
N VAL A 107 2.25 -10.72 14.09
CA VAL A 107 1.10 -9.97 13.58
C VAL A 107 0.46 -10.68 12.37
N LEU A 108 -0.81 -10.41 12.13
CA LEU A 108 -1.47 -10.63 10.86
C LEU A 108 -1.35 -9.35 10.04
N MET A 109 -1.04 -9.46 8.74
CA MET A 109 -0.99 -8.32 7.84
C MET A 109 -1.86 -8.57 6.61
N ILE A 110 -2.80 -7.66 6.36
CA ILE A 110 -3.87 -7.81 5.37
C ILE A 110 -4.04 -6.54 4.52
N PRO A 111 -4.60 -6.61 3.30
CA PRO A 111 -4.85 -7.81 2.53
C PRO A 111 -3.68 -8.21 1.64
N ASP A 112 -2.69 -7.33 1.46
CA ASP A 112 -1.63 -7.51 0.45
C ASP A 112 -0.54 -8.48 0.92
N GLU A 113 -0.44 -9.62 0.24
CA GLU A 113 0.54 -10.66 0.55
C GLU A 113 1.98 -10.19 0.30
N TYR A 114 2.20 -9.46 -0.78
CA TYR A 114 3.54 -9.07 -1.20
C TYR A 114 4.10 -7.97 -0.31
N LEU A 115 3.28 -6.98 0.04
CA LEU A 115 3.63 -5.98 1.04
C LEU A 115 3.95 -6.66 2.38
N ALA A 116 3.12 -7.60 2.83
CA ALA A 116 3.37 -8.35 4.07
C ALA A 116 4.69 -9.13 4.03
N ARG A 117 4.97 -9.83 2.92
CA ARG A 117 6.21 -10.60 2.73
C ARG A 117 7.44 -9.70 2.61
N ASN A 118 7.32 -8.55 1.97
CA ASN A 118 8.41 -7.57 1.85
C ASN A 118 8.72 -6.96 3.22
N VAL A 119 7.71 -6.58 4.01
CA VAL A 119 7.90 -6.12 5.40
C VAL A 119 8.52 -7.21 6.27
N ALA A 120 8.06 -8.46 6.15
CA ALA A 120 8.59 -9.59 6.93
C ALA A 120 10.09 -9.85 6.69
N ARG A 121 10.62 -9.48 5.52
CA ARG A 121 12.06 -9.58 5.22
C ARG A 121 12.89 -8.48 5.88
N GLU A 122 12.27 -7.40 6.32
CA GLU A 122 12.94 -6.23 6.88
C GLU A 122 12.80 -6.11 8.40
N THR A 123 12.05 -7.01 9.04
CA THR A 123 11.78 -6.99 10.48
C THR A 123 11.94 -8.37 11.10
N ASN A 124 12.04 -8.42 12.42
CA ASN A 124 12.10 -9.68 13.18
C ASN A 124 10.72 -10.17 13.67
N VAL A 125 9.66 -9.40 13.43
CA VAL A 125 8.28 -9.77 13.76
C VAL A 125 7.80 -10.82 12.76
N GLU A 126 7.21 -11.91 13.26
CA GLU A 126 6.56 -12.92 12.42
C GLU A 126 5.28 -12.33 11.80
N ILE A 127 5.15 -12.36 10.48
CA ILE A 127 3.99 -11.83 9.77
C ILE A 127 3.24 -12.96 9.08
N ILE A 128 1.96 -13.11 9.44
CA ILE A 128 1.02 -13.98 8.73
C ILE A 128 0.27 -13.12 7.72
N ALA A 129 0.42 -13.43 6.44
CA ALA A 129 -0.16 -12.65 5.35
C ALA A 129 -1.53 -13.18 4.91
N TRP A 130 -2.42 -12.27 4.53
CA TRP A 130 -3.57 -12.60 3.68
C TRP A 130 -3.13 -12.74 2.22
N HIS A 131 -3.80 -13.60 1.45
CA HIS A 131 -3.46 -13.91 0.05
C HIS A 131 -4.19 -12.99 -0.93
N GLY A 132 -4.13 -11.67 -0.70
CA GLY A 132 -4.61 -10.66 -1.62
C GLY A 132 -3.46 -10.05 -2.42
N HIS A 133 -3.72 -9.68 -3.67
CA HIS A 133 -2.72 -9.06 -4.56
C HIS A 133 -3.29 -7.84 -5.29
N CYS A 134 -2.40 -6.90 -5.59
CA CYS A 134 -2.70 -5.82 -6.52
C CYS A 134 -2.58 -6.35 -7.95
N GLU A 135 -3.68 -6.30 -8.71
CA GLU A 135 -3.75 -6.80 -10.09
C GLU A 135 -2.79 -6.08 -11.05
N VAL A 136 -2.29 -4.90 -10.65
CA VAL A 136 -1.29 -4.14 -11.39
C VAL A 136 0.12 -4.62 -11.06
N HIS A 137 0.47 -4.68 -9.77
CA HIS A 137 1.84 -4.94 -9.34
C HIS A 137 2.22 -6.43 -9.39
N GLU A 138 1.25 -7.34 -9.35
CA GLU A 138 1.52 -8.79 -9.47
C GLU A 138 2.06 -9.18 -10.86
N LEU A 139 1.87 -8.32 -11.87
CA LEU A 139 2.29 -8.58 -13.24
C LEU A 139 3.79 -8.41 -13.46
N PHE A 140 4.50 -7.71 -12.57
CA PHE A 140 5.94 -7.50 -12.70
C PHE A 140 6.72 -8.74 -12.27
N THR A 141 7.76 -9.08 -13.03
CA THR A 141 8.65 -10.20 -12.74
C THR A 141 10.10 -9.75 -12.57
N ALA A 142 10.90 -10.54 -11.83
CA ALA A 142 12.34 -10.30 -11.70
C ALA A 142 13.05 -10.34 -13.07
N GLU A 143 12.51 -11.10 -14.02
CA GLU A 143 13.04 -11.19 -15.37
C GLU A 143 12.84 -9.88 -16.15
N ASP A 144 11.69 -9.22 -16.00
CA ASP A 144 11.46 -7.89 -16.60
C ASP A 144 12.53 -6.89 -16.14
N VAL A 145 12.89 -6.93 -14.85
CA VAL A 145 13.93 -6.05 -14.28
C VAL A 145 15.30 -6.32 -14.91
N ARG A 146 15.67 -7.59 -15.06
CA ARG A 146 16.95 -7.98 -15.68
C ARG A 146 17.02 -7.55 -17.14
N GLN A 147 15.95 -7.80 -17.91
CA GLN A 147 15.85 -7.36 -19.30
C GLN A 147 15.93 -5.84 -19.45
N LEU A 148 15.28 -5.09 -18.55
CA LEU A 148 15.37 -3.63 -18.53
C LEU A 148 16.81 -3.15 -18.31
N ARG A 149 17.56 -3.80 -17.41
CA ARG A 149 18.97 -3.46 -17.15
C ARG A 149 19.89 -3.82 -18.32
N GLU A 150 19.64 -4.94 -18.99
CA GLU A 150 20.37 -5.34 -20.20
C GLU A 150 20.16 -4.32 -21.33
N ASN A 151 18.91 -3.92 -21.57
CA ASN A 151 18.55 -2.96 -22.62
C ASN A 151 18.93 -1.52 -22.26
N HIS A 152 19.05 -1.20 -20.98
CA HIS A 152 19.38 0.13 -20.48
C HIS A 152 20.50 0.09 -19.43
N PRO A 153 21.77 -0.16 -19.83
CA PRO A 153 22.88 -0.22 -18.89
C PRO A 153 22.98 1.04 -18.02
N GLY A 154 23.07 0.85 -16.70
CA GLY A 154 23.14 1.94 -15.72
C GLY A 154 21.79 2.59 -15.37
N VAL A 155 20.66 2.00 -15.76
CA VAL A 155 19.33 2.45 -15.32
C VAL A 155 19.12 2.17 -13.83
N THR A 156 18.51 3.12 -13.13
CA THR A 156 18.04 2.93 -11.74
C THR A 156 16.61 2.41 -11.76
N VAL A 157 16.33 1.32 -11.05
CA VAL A 157 15.01 0.68 -10.97
C VAL A 157 14.40 0.92 -9.59
N LEU A 158 13.23 1.56 -9.55
CA LEU A 158 12.44 1.75 -8.32
C LEU A 158 11.18 0.89 -8.41
N ALA A 159 10.87 0.11 -7.37
CA ALA A 159 9.72 -0.80 -7.35
C ALA A 159 8.74 -0.52 -6.20
N HIS A 160 7.45 -0.68 -6.45
CA HIS A 160 6.47 -0.56 -5.37
C HIS A 160 6.55 -1.80 -4.46
N PRO A 161 6.39 -1.69 -3.14
CA PRO A 161 6.45 -2.86 -2.24
C PRO A 161 5.25 -3.81 -2.37
N GLU A 162 4.25 -3.48 -3.19
CA GLU A 162 3.20 -4.40 -3.63
C GLU A 162 3.68 -5.35 -4.75
N CYS A 163 4.88 -5.15 -5.31
CA CYS A 163 5.47 -6.07 -6.27
C CYS A 163 5.93 -7.37 -5.57
N PRO A 164 5.97 -8.51 -6.29
CA PRO A 164 6.50 -9.76 -5.78
C PRO A 164 7.89 -9.60 -5.14
N PRO A 165 8.22 -10.32 -4.06
CA PRO A 165 9.47 -10.11 -3.33
C PRO A 165 10.75 -10.34 -4.14
N GLU A 166 10.68 -11.13 -5.22
CA GLU A 166 11.76 -11.30 -6.19
C GLU A 166 11.97 -10.07 -7.09
N VAL A 167 10.92 -9.31 -7.40
CA VAL A 167 11.03 -8.03 -8.12
C VAL A 167 11.68 -6.98 -7.22
N VAL A 168 11.21 -6.89 -5.97
CA VAL A 168 11.76 -5.96 -4.98
C VAL A 168 13.24 -6.23 -4.71
N ALA A 169 13.66 -7.50 -4.70
CA ALA A 169 15.06 -7.88 -4.52
C ALA A 169 15.99 -7.45 -5.68
N GLU A 170 15.46 -7.28 -6.89
CA GLU A 170 16.22 -6.83 -8.08
C GLU A 170 16.21 -5.30 -8.25
N ALA A 171 15.31 -4.61 -7.55
CA ALA A 171 15.19 -3.16 -7.59
C ALA A 171 16.30 -2.46 -6.80
N ASP A 172 16.70 -1.26 -7.24
CA ASP A 172 17.68 -0.42 -6.53
C ASP A 172 17.06 0.24 -5.29
N PHE A 173 15.73 0.37 -5.28
CA PHE A 173 14.96 0.95 -4.18
C PHE A 173 13.51 0.47 -4.24
N ALA A 174 12.88 0.27 -3.08
CA ALA A 174 11.45 0.03 -2.99
C ALA A 174 10.78 0.94 -1.97
N GLY A 175 9.58 1.43 -2.31
CA GLY A 175 8.81 2.34 -1.46
C GLY A 175 7.49 2.77 -2.09
N SER A 176 6.67 3.53 -1.34
CA SER A 176 5.45 4.13 -1.90
C SER A 176 5.79 5.12 -3.02
N THR A 177 4.79 5.47 -3.85
CA THR A 177 4.99 6.43 -4.95
C THR A 177 5.51 7.79 -4.46
N ALA A 178 5.09 8.27 -3.29
CA ALA A 178 5.65 9.47 -2.67
C ALA A 178 7.14 9.30 -2.33
N VAL A 179 7.51 8.16 -1.72
CA VAL A 179 8.90 7.89 -1.34
C VAL A 179 9.80 7.71 -2.56
N MET A 180 9.29 7.12 -3.65
CA MET A 180 9.99 7.06 -4.93
C MET A 180 10.24 8.45 -5.51
N SER A 181 9.25 9.34 -5.47
CA SER A 181 9.40 10.73 -5.93
C SER A 181 10.50 11.45 -5.14
N ASP A 182 10.50 11.28 -3.81
CA ASP A 182 11.55 11.81 -2.92
C ASP A 182 12.94 11.19 -3.19
N TYR A 183 12.99 9.91 -3.56
CA TYR A 183 14.23 9.26 -3.98
C TYR A 183 14.79 9.92 -5.24
N VAL A 184 13.96 10.09 -6.28
CA VAL A 184 14.39 10.72 -7.55
C VAL A 184 14.82 12.16 -7.32
N GLY A 185 14.07 12.94 -6.54
CA GLY A 185 14.42 14.33 -6.23
C GLY A 185 15.75 14.49 -5.50
N ARG A 186 16.09 13.54 -4.60
CA ARG A 186 17.35 13.54 -3.83
C ARG A 186 18.52 12.97 -4.61
N GLN A 187 18.37 11.78 -5.19
CA GLN A 187 19.45 11.03 -5.84
C GLN A 187 19.72 11.51 -7.26
N LYS A 188 18.72 12.08 -7.93
CA LYS A 188 18.79 12.60 -9.30
C LYS A 188 19.46 11.61 -10.27
N PRO A 189 18.98 10.34 -10.35
CA PRO A 189 19.55 9.36 -11.27
C PRO A 189 19.39 9.85 -12.72
N ALA A 190 20.37 9.53 -13.57
CA ALA A 190 20.35 9.96 -14.97
C ALA A 190 19.20 9.32 -15.78
N ARG A 191 18.85 8.07 -15.44
CA ARG A 191 17.74 7.31 -16.02
C ARG A 191 17.08 6.47 -14.93
N VAL A 192 15.76 6.51 -14.88
CA VAL A 192 14.96 5.78 -13.90
C VAL A 192 13.87 4.96 -14.58
N VAL A 193 13.61 3.76 -14.07
CA VAL A 193 12.42 2.96 -14.38
C VAL A 193 11.61 2.84 -13.11
N LEU A 194 10.29 3.05 -13.23
CA LEU A 194 9.33 2.94 -12.14
C LEU A 194 8.48 1.69 -12.37
N LEU A 195 8.58 0.71 -11.47
CA LEU A 195 7.76 -0.50 -11.48
C LEU A 195 6.56 -0.28 -10.56
N THR A 196 5.56 0.40 -11.11
CA THR A 196 4.30 0.74 -10.46
C THR A 196 3.26 1.07 -11.54
N GLU A 197 2.07 1.52 -11.14
CA GLU A 197 1.02 1.95 -12.06
C GLU A 197 1.49 3.07 -13.00
N CYS A 198 1.06 3.02 -14.27
CA CYS A 198 1.65 3.78 -15.37
C CYS A 198 1.35 5.29 -15.36
N SER A 199 0.34 5.73 -14.60
CA SER A 199 0.00 7.16 -14.44
C SER A 199 0.89 7.88 -13.44
N MET A 200 1.77 7.17 -12.73
CA MET A 200 2.79 7.82 -11.89
C MET A 200 3.69 8.71 -12.75
N SER A 201 3.64 10.02 -12.47
CA SER A 201 4.33 11.09 -13.21
C SER A 201 5.17 11.98 -12.31
#